data_AF-A0A9X6IFZ7-F1
#
_entry.id   AF-A0A9X6IFZ7-F1
#
_cell.length_a   1.000
_cell.length_b   1.000
_cell.length_c   1.000
_cell.angle_alpha   90.00
_cell.angle_beta   90.00
_cell.angle_gamma   90.00
#
_symmetry.space_group_name_H-M   'P 1'
#
loop_
_entity.id
_entity.type
_entity.pdbx_description
1 polymer ?
#
loop_
_entity_poly.entity_id
_entity_poly.type
_entity_poly.pdbx_seq_one_letter_code
_entity_poly.pdbx_strand_id
1 'polypeptide(L)' 'MQKWKLIYQVIIFLVLVGIGMIKYSTPIGNWAWFTACIGIFFILQSLTKKYNSTER' A
#
# COMPACT_ATOMS: atom_id res chain seq x y z
N MET A 1 -3.82 18.20 7.57
CA MET A 1 -4.32 17.08 8.42
C MET A 1 -4.31 15.72 7.67
N GLN A 2 -3.24 15.31 6.97
CA GLN A 2 -3.29 14.06 6.16
C GLN A 2 -2.02 13.18 6.19
N LYS A 3 -0.84 13.70 6.53
CA LYS A 3 0.40 12.88 6.58
C LYS A 3 0.29 11.72 7.58
N TRP A 4 -0.22 11.99 8.78
CA TRP A 4 -0.44 10.96 9.80
C TRP A 4 -1.48 9.93 9.37
N LYS A 5 -2.61 10.37 8.78
CA LYS A 5 -3.65 9.47 8.26
C LYS A 5 -3.14 8.52 7.16
N LEU A 6 -2.27 9.03 6.27
CA LEU A 6 -1.61 8.23 5.23
C LEU A 6 -0.66 7.19 5.80
N ILE A 7 0.14 7.57 6.81
CA ILE A 7 1.05 6.66 7.51
C ILE A 7 0.27 5.53 8.17
N TYR A 8 -0.80 5.85 8.89
CA TYR A 8 -1.68 4.84 9.50
C TYR A 8 -2.32 3.90 8.45
N GLN A 9 -2.77 4.44 7.33
CA GLN A 9 -3.37 3.65 6.25
C GLN A 9 -2.36 2.69 5.60
N VAL A 10 -1.10 3.12 5.41
CA VAL A 10 -0.01 2.26 4.89
C VAL A 10 0.35 1.17 5.89
N ILE A 11 0.44 1.50 7.18
CA ILE A 11 0.74 0.51 8.25
C ILE A 11 -0.36 -0.56 8.32
N ILE A 12 -1.64 -0.15 8.33
CA ILE A 12 -2.78 -1.08 8.35
C ILE A 12 -2.79 -2.00 7.13
N PHE A 13 -2.50 -1.45 5.93
CA PHE A 13 -2.41 -2.23 4.71
C PHE A 13 -1.28 -3.27 4.78
N LEU A 14 -0.09 -2.88 5.25
CA LEU A 14 1.05 -3.78 5.44
C LEU A 14 0.74 -4.92 6.41
N VAL A 15 0.06 -4.63 7.52
CA VAL A 15 -0.34 -5.64 8.52
C VAL A 15 -1.36 -6.62 7.94
N LEU A 16 -2.40 -6.13 7.26
CA LEU A 16 -3.42 -6.98 6.65
C LEU A 16 -2.83 -7.93 5.59
N VAL A 17 -1.97 -7.40 4.73
CA VAL A 17 -1.35 -8.22 3.68
C VAL A 17 -0.29 -9.17 4.27
N GLY A 18 0.43 -8.76 5.31
CA GLY A 18 1.35 -9.63 6.05
C GLY A 18 0.67 -10.83 6.71
N ILE A 19 -0.48 -10.61 7.37
CA ILE A 19 -1.30 -11.69 7.94
C ILE A 19 -1.83 -12.62 6.83
N GLY A 20 -2.27 -12.05 5.71
CA GLY A 20 -2.69 -12.81 4.53
C GLY A 20 -1.57 -13.70 3.96
N MET A 21 -0.33 -13.18 3.91
CA MET A 21 0.83 -13.95 3.43
C MET A 21 1.21 -15.11 4.36
N ILE A 22 1.20 -14.90 5.68
CA ILE A 22 1.51 -15.95 6.66
C ILE A 22 0.53 -17.13 6.54
N LYS A 23 -0.73 -16.84 6.20
CA LYS A 23 -1.81 -17.84 6.21
C LYS A 23 -1.95 -18.63 4.90
N TYR A 24 -1.42 -18.13 3.77
CA TYR A 24 -1.79 -18.65 2.44
C TYR A 24 -0.68 -19.19 1.53
N SER A 25 0.63 -19.02 1.73
CA SER A 25 1.57 -19.75 0.85
C SER A 25 3.06 -19.71 1.13
N THR A 26 3.67 -20.84 0.77
CA THR A 26 4.87 -21.02 -0.06
C THR A 26 5.62 -19.73 -0.47
N PRO A 27 6.92 -19.61 -0.16
CA PRO A 27 7.62 -18.32 -0.03
C PRO A 27 7.89 -17.51 -1.31
N ILE A 28 7.80 -18.10 -2.50
CA ILE A 28 8.37 -17.50 -3.73
C ILE A 28 7.35 -16.76 -4.62
N GLY A 29 6.18 -17.33 -4.90
CA GLY A 29 5.17 -16.69 -5.76
C GLY A 29 4.42 -15.55 -5.08
N ASN A 30 4.27 -15.62 -3.75
CA ASN A 30 3.51 -14.66 -2.96
C ASN A 30 4.24 -13.32 -2.79
N TRP A 31 5.58 -13.34 -2.82
CA TRP A 31 6.41 -12.17 -2.54
C TRP A 31 6.46 -11.17 -3.71
N ALA A 32 6.40 -11.66 -4.95
CA ALA A 32 6.34 -10.82 -6.15
C ALA A 32 5.01 -10.05 -6.23
N TRP A 33 3.89 -10.75 -6.00
CA TRP A 33 2.56 -10.13 -5.94
C TRP A 33 2.46 -9.09 -4.82
N PHE A 34 3.03 -9.38 -3.64
CA PHE A 34 3.11 -8.44 -2.52
C PHE A 34 3.85 -7.14 -2.89
N THR A 35 5.02 -7.27 -3.51
CA THR A 35 5.85 -6.13 -3.90
C THR A 35 5.14 -5.28 -4.96
N ALA A 36 4.44 -5.91 -5.92
CA ALA A 36 3.63 -5.22 -6.91
C ALA A 36 2.45 -4.45 -6.28
N CYS A 37 1.74 -5.06 -5.30
CA CYS A 37 0.65 -4.39 -4.57
C CYS A 37 1.13 -3.12 -3.83
N ILE A 38 2.30 -3.17 -3.19
CA ILE A 38 2.87 -1.99 -2.51
C ILE A 38 3.24 -0.90 -3.52
N GLY A 39 3.87 -1.27 -4.64
CA GLY A 39 4.28 -0.32 -5.69
C GLY A 39 3.08 0.44 -6.28
N ILE A 40 2.02 -0.27 -6.64
CA ILE A 40 0.79 0.34 -7.18
C ILE A 40 0.14 1.29 -6.17
N PHE A 41 0.10 0.90 -4.89
CA PHE A 41 -0.47 1.74 -3.83
C PHE A 41 0.30 3.06 -3.68
N PHE A 42 1.62 3.02 -3.76
CA PHE A 42 2.47 4.22 -3.66
C PHE A 42 2.29 5.15 -4.87
N ILE A 43 2.18 4.59 -6.07
CA ILE A 43 1.89 5.36 -7.30
C ILE A 43 0.51 6.01 -7.20
N LEU A 44 -0.52 5.27 -6.78
CA LEU A 44 -1.88 5.76 -6.63
C LEU A 44 -1.97 6.88 -5.57
N GLN A 45 -1.25 6.75 -4.45
CA GLN A 45 -1.14 7.80 -3.43
C GLN A 45 -0.48 9.06 -3.99
N SER A 46 0.59 8.91 -4.78
CA SER A 46 1.29 10.02 -5.42
C SER A 46 0.38 10.76 -6.42
N LEU A 47 -0.35 10.01 -7.25
CA LEU A 47 -1.33 10.56 -8.21
C LEU A 47 -2.46 11.31 -7.50
N THR A 48 -3.06 10.69 -6.47
CA THR A 48 -4.13 11.30 -5.67
C THR A 48 -3.68 12.60 -5.02
N LYS A 49 -2.43 12.63 -4.52
CA LYS A 49 -1.84 13.83 -3.92
C LYS A 49 -1.57 14.93 -4.96
N LYS A 50 -1.14 14.56 -6.17
CA LYS A 50 -0.92 15.49 -7.29
C LYS A 50 -2.25 16.10 -7.75
N TYR A 51 -3.26 15.27 -7.95
CA TYR A 51 -4.60 15.70 -8.35
C TYR A 51 -5.24 16.67 -7.34
N ASN A 52 -5.21 16.32 -6.05
CA ASN A 52 -5.74 17.16 -4.96
C ASN A 52 -4.92 18.44 -4.69
N SER A 53 -3.83 18.66 -5.41
CA SER A 53 -3.03 19.90 -5.37
C SER A 53 -3.23 20.76 -6.62
N THR A 54 -3.79 20.20 -7.69
CA THR A 54 -4.16 20.93 -8.92
C THR A 54 -5.58 21.50 -8.83
N GLU A 55 -6.48 20.85 -8.07
CA GLU A 55 -7.84 21.35 -7.81
C GLU A 55 -7.96 22.37 -6.65
N ARG A 56 -6.84 22.79 -6.02
CA ARG A 56 -6.81 23.92 -5.07
C ARG A 56 -6.19 25.13 -5.72
#